data_AF-A0A0N5AS17-F1
#
_entry.id   AF-A0A0N5AS17-F1
#
_cell.length_a   1.000
_cell.length_b   1.000
_cell.length_c   1.000
_cell.angle_alpha   90.00
_cell.angle_beta   90.00
_cell.angle_gamma   90.00
#
_symmetry.space_group_name_H-M   'P 1'
#
loop_
_entity.id
_entity.type
_entity.pdbx_description
1 polymer ?
#
loop_
_entity_poly.entity_id
_entity_poly.type
_entity_poly.pdbx_seq_one_letter_code
_entity_poly.pdbx_strand_id
1 'polypeptide(L)'
;MAKFSCLLVILNLLSLSQALIGRTQSAGVEGVLMCNNEPASNVLVKLYDDDSGVDTDDLMAEGYTDSRGRFRLSGHTDEFTTIDAKLNIYHDCEDKNTPCQRKITFWVPDDYIYSGESPSRFYNIGTVNLALKYDGESRDCMH
;
A
#
# COMPACT_ATOMS: atom_id res chain seq x y z
N MET A 1 0.04 39.62 41.59
CA MET A 1 0.77 38.36 41.37
C MET A 1 -0.12 37.19 40.88
N ALA A 2 -1.33 37.42 40.34
CA ALA A 2 -2.20 36.34 39.83
C ALA A 2 -2.26 36.23 38.29
N LYS A 3 -1.74 37.22 37.54
CA LYS A 3 -1.86 37.27 36.06
C LYS A 3 -0.81 36.42 35.33
N PHE A 4 0.35 36.18 35.93
CA PHE A 4 1.40 35.32 35.34
C PHE A 4 1.12 33.82 35.52
N SER A 5 0.34 33.45 36.53
CA SER A 5 0.03 32.03 36.83
C SER A 5 -0.92 31.41 35.80
N CYS A 6 -1.92 32.15 35.30
CA CYS A 6 -2.83 31.63 34.27
C CYS A 6 -2.14 31.47 32.90
N LEU A 7 -1.18 32.35 32.56
CA LEU A 7 -0.49 32.29 31.27
C LEU A 7 0.39 31.04 31.15
N LEU A 8 1.03 30.63 32.25
CA LEU A 8 1.80 29.39 32.34
C LEU A 8 0.92 28.13 32.24
N VAL A 9 -0.29 28.14 32.80
CA VAL A 9 -1.21 26.99 32.70
C VAL A 9 -1.73 26.81 31.27
N ILE A 10 -2.01 27.89 30.55
CA ILE A 10 -2.47 27.83 29.15
C ILE A 10 -1.36 27.35 28.20
N LEU A 11 -0.10 27.74 28.45
CA LEU A 11 1.05 27.29 27.65
C LEU A 11 1.35 25.79 27.82
N ASN A 12 1.05 25.21 28.99
CA ASN A 12 1.23 23.77 29.27
C ASN A 12 0.10 22.89 28.72
N LEU A 13 -1.06 23.47 28.34
CA LEU A 13 -2.16 22.73 27.69
C LEU A 13 -1.97 22.63 26.17
N LEU A 14 -1.27 23.60 25.56
CA LEU A 14 -0.94 23.61 24.13
C LEU A 14 0.20 22.64 23.77
N SER A 15 1.02 22.22 24.73
CA SER A 15 2.09 21.23 24.51
C SER A 15 1.59 19.78 24.52
N LEU A 16 0.37 19.51 25.01
CA LEU A 16 -0.23 18.16 24.98
C LEU A 16 -0.98 17.85 23.68
N SER A 17 -1.31 18.86 22.86
CA SER A 17 -2.10 18.65 21.64
C SER A 17 -1.28 18.10 20.45
N GLN A 18 0.03 17.91 20.58
CA GLN A 18 0.85 17.28 19.54
C GLN A 18 0.83 15.74 19.61
N ALA A 19 0.28 15.14 20.68
CA ALA A 19 0.29 13.69 20.88
C ALA A 19 -0.76 12.93 20.07
N LEU A 20 -1.57 13.62 19.25
CA LEU A 20 -2.61 13.03 18.41
C LEU A 20 -2.37 13.24 16.90
N ILE A 21 -1.12 13.47 16.50
CA ILE A 21 -0.74 13.51 15.08
C ILE A 21 -0.16 12.12 14.77
N GLY A 22 -0.80 11.37 13.87
CA GLY A 22 -0.24 10.12 13.35
C GLY A 22 1.15 10.33 12.78
N ARG A 23 1.89 9.24 12.54
CA ARG A 23 3.21 9.31 11.91
C ARG A 23 3.09 8.96 10.43
N THR A 24 3.78 9.72 9.59
CA THR A 24 3.94 9.35 8.19
C THR A 24 4.76 8.07 8.08
N GLN A 25 4.23 7.10 7.36
CA GLN A 25 4.87 5.81 7.10
C GLN A 25 4.78 5.48 5.62
N SER A 26 5.78 4.76 5.12
CA SER A 26 5.88 4.40 3.72
C SER A 26 6.25 2.94 3.54
N ALA A 27 5.79 2.41 2.40
CA ALA A 27 6.12 1.09 1.91
C ALA A 27 6.48 1.16 0.43
N GLY A 28 7.32 0.22 -0.01
CA GLY A 28 7.70 0.08 -1.41
C GLY A 28 7.72 -1.38 -1.82
N VAL A 29 7.21 -1.68 -3.00
CA VAL A 29 7.12 -3.05 -3.54
C VAL A 29 7.52 -3.07 -5.01
N GLU A 30 8.23 -4.12 -5.42
CA GLU A 30 8.66 -4.35 -6.79
C GLU A 30 8.60 -5.83 -7.17
N GLY A 31 8.56 -6.11 -8.46
CA GLY A 31 8.54 -7.48 -8.97
C GLY A 31 8.39 -7.58 -10.48
N VAL A 32 8.22 -8.80 -10.96
CA VAL A 32 7.98 -9.13 -12.37
C VAL A 32 6.73 -9.97 -12.50
N LEU A 33 5.79 -9.56 -13.34
CA LEU A 33 4.59 -10.32 -13.63
C LEU A 33 4.71 -11.02 -14.98
N MET A 34 4.37 -12.30 -15.00
CA MET A 34 4.35 -13.16 -16.18
C MET A 34 2.94 -13.70 -16.39
N CYS A 35 2.55 -13.90 -17.64
CA CYS A 35 1.37 -14.67 -18.01
C CYS A 35 1.85 -15.88 -18.83
N ASN A 36 1.83 -17.07 -18.21
CA ASN A 36 2.51 -18.24 -18.73
C ASN A 36 4.01 -17.99 -18.94
N ASN A 37 4.46 -17.94 -20.20
CA ASN A 37 5.86 -17.75 -20.58
C ASN A 37 6.15 -16.33 -21.10
N GLU A 38 5.15 -15.44 -21.10
CA GLU A 38 5.27 -14.09 -21.64
C GLU A 38 5.23 -13.04 -20.52
N PRO A 39 5.98 -11.94 -20.62
CA PRO A 39 5.85 -10.83 -19.68
C PRO A 39 4.43 -10.25 -19.71
N ALA A 40 3.81 -10.10 -18.54
CA ALA A 40 2.48 -9.53 -18.42
C ALA A 40 2.60 -7.99 -18.37
N SER A 41 2.53 -7.36 -19.54
CA SER A 41 2.60 -5.90 -19.68
C SER A 41 1.25 -5.22 -19.42
N ASN A 42 1.29 -3.98 -18.95
CA ASN A 42 0.10 -3.15 -18.71
C ASN A 42 -0.90 -3.79 -17.73
N VAL A 43 -0.39 -4.51 -16.74
CA VAL A 43 -1.16 -5.06 -15.62
C VAL A 43 -1.23 -4.00 -14.53
N LEU A 44 -2.44 -3.69 -14.06
CA LEU A 44 -2.68 -2.72 -13.00
C LEU A 44 -2.22 -3.31 -11.66
N VAL A 45 -1.45 -2.52 -10.93
CA VAL A 45 -0.97 -2.82 -9.59
C VAL A 45 -1.24 -1.64 -8.67
N LYS A 46 -1.69 -1.93 -7.45
CA LYS A 46 -2.03 -0.92 -6.45
C LYS A 46 -1.46 -1.30 -5.09
N LEU A 47 -0.82 -0.34 -4.44
CA LEU A 47 -0.33 -0.44 -3.08
C LEU A 47 -1.33 0.25 -2.16
N TYR A 48 -1.81 -0.48 -1.18
CA TYR A 48 -2.77 -0.04 -0.18
C TYR A 48 -2.19 -0.17 1.22
N ASP A 49 -2.73 0.62 2.13
CA ASP A 49 -2.73 0.32 3.56
C ASP A 49 -4.07 -0.35 3.92
N ASP A 50 -4.03 -1.53 4.54
CA ASP A 50 -5.23 -2.26 4.97
C ASP A 50 -5.72 -1.75 6.33
N ASP A 51 -6.55 -0.71 6.31
CA ASP A 51 -7.19 -0.26 7.53
C ASP A 51 -8.27 -1.25 7.99
N SER A 52 -8.11 -1.81 9.19
CA SER A 52 -9.16 -2.58 9.89
C SER A 52 -10.29 -1.69 10.46
N GLY A 53 -10.39 -0.43 10.03
CA GLY A 53 -11.17 0.65 10.65
C GLY A 53 -12.52 0.96 10.00
N VAL A 54 -12.94 2.24 10.06
CA VAL A 54 -14.23 2.76 9.56
C VAL A 54 -14.17 3.11 8.07
N ASP A 55 -12.96 3.19 7.51
CA ASP A 55 -12.68 3.71 6.18
C ASP A 55 -12.23 2.57 5.24
N THR A 56 -12.34 2.81 3.93
CA THR A 56 -11.86 1.91 2.88
C THR A 56 -10.34 1.95 2.80
N ASP A 57 -9.68 0.81 2.53
CA ASP A 57 -8.22 0.71 2.31
C ASP A 57 -7.62 1.97 1.65
N ASP A 58 -6.65 2.57 2.30
CA ASP A 58 -6.01 3.80 1.82
C ASP A 58 -5.13 3.49 0.60
N LEU A 59 -5.51 4.02 -0.56
CA LEU A 59 -4.71 3.90 -1.78
C LEU A 59 -3.43 4.74 -1.65
N MET A 60 -2.30 4.08 -1.42
CA MET A 60 -1.00 4.73 -1.28
C MET A 60 -0.36 5.03 -2.64
N ALA A 61 -0.47 4.10 -3.61
CA ALA A 61 0.08 4.25 -4.95
C ALA A 61 -0.58 3.30 -5.96
N GLU A 62 -0.61 3.70 -7.23
CA GLU A 62 -1.00 2.83 -8.34
C GLU A 62 -0.04 2.95 -9.52
N GLY A 63 0.01 1.91 -10.34
CA GLY A 63 0.76 1.93 -11.59
C GLY A 63 0.53 0.68 -12.42
N TYR A 64 1.31 0.57 -13.49
CA TYR A 64 1.18 -0.52 -14.45
C TYR A 64 2.52 -1.18 -14.70
N THR A 65 2.51 -2.49 -14.97
CA THR A 65 3.71 -3.18 -15.41
C THR A 65 4.19 -2.68 -16.78
N ASP A 66 5.51 -2.60 -16.95
CA ASP A 66 6.12 -2.24 -18.22
C ASP A 66 6.08 -3.37 -19.26
N SER A 67 6.65 -3.12 -20.45
CA SER A 67 6.70 -4.10 -21.56
C SER A 67 7.49 -5.38 -21.24
N ARG A 68 8.26 -5.40 -20.16
CA ARG A 68 8.97 -6.57 -19.64
C ARG A 68 8.32 -7.11 -18.36
N GLY A 69 7.08 -6.72 -18.07
CA GLY A 69 6.30 -7.19 -16.92
C GLY A 69 6.78 -6.64 -15.58
N ARG A 70 7.74 -5.70 -15.54
CA ARG A 70 8.24 -5.15 -14.27
C ARG A 70 7.34 -4.07 -13.75
N PHE A 71 7.24 -3.98 -12.43
CA PHE A 71 6.68 -2.83 -11.73
C PHE A 71 7.55 -2.48 -10.52
N ARG A 72 7.43 -1.23 -10.08
CA ARG A 72 8.00 -0.72 -8.84
C ARG A 72 7.11 0.42 -8.35
N LEU A 73 6.53 0.25 -7.17
CA LEU A 73 5.59 1.20 -6.55
C LEU A 73 6.04 1.53 -5.14
N SER A 74 5.81 2.76 -4.72
CA SER A 74 5.95 3.19 -3.33
C SER A 74 4.96 4.30 -3.05
N GLY A 75 4.44 4.33 -1.83
CA GLY A 75 3.57 5.39 -1.34
C GLY A 75 3.73 5.54 0.17
N HIS A 76 2.93 6.44 0.74
CA HIS A 76 2.89 6.70 2.18
C HIS A 76 1.48 7.08 2.61
N THR A 77 1.21 6.93 3.91
CA THR A 77 0.02 7.47 4.58
C THR A 77 0.39 7.90 6.00
N ASP A 78 -0.48 8.68 6.63
CA ASP A 78 -0.33 9.17 8.00
C ASP A 78 -1.20 8.35 8.95
N GLU A 79 -0.57 7.53 9.78
CA GLU A 79 -1.29 6.57 10.63
C GLU A 79 -0.75 6.56 12.07
N PHE A 80 -1.59 6.21 13.04
CA PHE A 80 -1.18 6.10 14.45
C PHE A 80 -0.43 4.79 14.71
N THR A 81 -0.93 3.70 14.13
CA THR A 81 -0.39 2.35 14.21
C THR A 81 0.63 2.11 13.11
N THR A 82 1.15 0.90 12.99
CA THR A 82 1.99 0.55 11.84
C THR A 82 1.07 0.21 10.68
N ILE A 83 1.35 0.78 9.51
CA ILE A 83 0.55 0.51 8.31
C ILE A 83 0.64 -0.97 7.92
N ASP A 84 -0.49 -1.52 7.48
CA ASP A 84 -0.65 -2.90 7.03
C ASP A 84 -0.59 -2.94 5.49
N ALA A 85 0.60 -2.68 4.94
CA ALA A 85 0.75 -2.47 3.50
C ALA A 85 0.53 -3.74 2.68
N LYS A 86 -0.31 -3.66 1.63
CA LYS A 86 -0.59 -4.75 0.69
C LYS A 86 -0.55 -4.30 -0.78
N LEU A 87 -0.04 -5.18 -1.62
CA LEU A 87 -0.07 -5.04 -3.08
C LEU A 87 -1.24 -5.83 -3.65
N ASN A 88 -2.13 -5.16 -4.38
CA ASN A 88 -3.16 -5.78 -5.20
C ASN A 88 -2.74 -5.76 -6.67
N ILE A 89 -2.87 -6.90 -7.35
CA ILE A 89 -2.58 -7.10 -8.77
C ILE A 89 -3.88 -7.45 -9.49
N TYR A 90 -4.24 -6.69 -10.52
CA TYR A 90 -5.49 -6.85 -11.27
C TYR A 90 -5.19 -7.28 -12.70
N HIS A 91 -5.66 -8.46 -13.10
CA HIS A 91 -5.29 -9.05 -14.38
C HIS A 91 -6.36 -9.95 -15.00
N ASP A 92 -6.22 -10.17 -16.32
CA ASP A 92 -7.06 -11.06 -17.13
C ASP A 92 -6.26 -12.18 -17.81
N CYS A 93 -5.07 -12.50 -17.28
CA CYS A 93 -4.28 -13.64 -17.76
C CYS A 93 -5.12 -14.94 -17.74
N GLU A 94 -5.21 -15.60 -18.90
CA GLU A 94 -6.07 -16.77 -19.16
C GLU A 94 -7.58 -16.53 -18.88
N ASP A 95 -8.05 -15.28 -18.86
CA ASP A 95 -9.38 -14.94 -18.33
C ASP A 95 -10.10 -13.76 -19.01
N LYS A 96 -9.65 -13.34 -20.19
CA LYS A 96 -10.13 -12.13 -20.91
C LYS A 96 -11.64 -12.07 -21.21
N ASN A 97 -12.34 -13.20 -21.17
CA ASN A 97 -13.78 -13.26 -21.49
C ASN A 97 -14.67 -13.24 -20.24
N THR A 98 -14.08 -13.23 -19.05
CA THR A 98 -14.84 -13.20 -17.80
C THR A 98 -14.97 -11.76 -17.32
N PRO A 99 -16.16 -11.30 -16.90
CA PRO A 99 -16.30 -9.98 -16.30
C PRO A 99 -15.43 -9.82 -15.06
N CYS A 100 -14.91 -8.60 -14.90
CA CYS A 100 -14.09 -8.19 -13.75
C CYS A 100 -12.72 -8.88 -13.70
N GLN A 101 -11.70 -8.14 -13.27
CA GLN A 101 -10.35 -8.67 -13.28
C GLN A 101 -10.12 -9.61 -12.10
N ARG A 102 -9.27 -10.62 -12.29
CA ARG A 102 -8.74 -11.42 -11.18
C ARG A 102 -7.87 -10.52 -10.31
N LYS A 103 -8.04 -10.61 -8.99
CA LYS A 103 -7.30 -9.83 -8.00
C LYS A 103 -6.50 -10.76 -7.10
N ILE A 104 -5.19 -10.56 -7.08
CA ILE A 104 -4.26 -11.25 -6.17
C ILE A 104 -3.70 -10.24 -5.18
N THR A 105 -3.60 -10.60 -3.91
CA THR A 105 -3.05 -9.76 -2.85
C THR A 105 -1.75 -10.34 -2.30
N PHE A 106 -0.72 -9.50 -2.19
CA PHE A 106 0.54 -9.81 -1.51
C PHE A 106 0.77 -8.82 -0.38
N TRP A 107 0.98 -9.32 0.82
CA TRP A 107 1.33 -8.51 1.98
C TRP A 107 2.81 -8.09 1.94
N VAL A 108 3.06 -6.82 2.24
CA VAL A 108 4.41 -6.29 2.44
C VAL A 108 4.76 -6.50 3.92
N PRO A 109 5.85 -7.21 4.27
CA PRO A 109 6.21 -7.42 5.67
C PRO A 109 6.53 -6.12 6.39
N ASP A 110 6.20 -6.03 7.68
CA ASP A 110 6.43 -4.87 8.55
C ASP A 110 7.88 -4.38 8.54
N ASP A 111 8.85 -5.28 8.35
CA ASP A 111 10.29 -4.97 8.20
C ASP A 111 10.63 -4.11 6.95
N TYR A 112 9.65 -3.91 6.07
CA TYR A 112 9.70 -3.05 4.89
C TYR A 112 8.84 -1.79 5.03
N ILE A 113 8.31 -1.51 6.23
CA ILE A 113 7.65 -0.26 6.57
C ILE A 113 8.67 0.70 7.17
N TYR A 114 8.68 1.94 6.67
CA TYR A 114 9.64 2.96 7.08
C TYR A 114 8.93 4.23 7.50
N SER A 115 9.53 4.99 8.42
CA SER A 115 9.03 6.33 8.76
C SER A 115 9.37 7.33 7.66
N GLY A 116 8.44 8.24 7.41
CA GLY A 116 8.53 9.28 6.38
C GLY A 116 7.89 8.86 5.05
N GLU A 117 7.91 9.78 4.09
CA GLU A 117 7.18 9.65 2.82
C GLU A 117 7.78 8.64 1.82
N SER A 118 9.02 8.17 2.06
CA SER A 118 9.76 7.33 1.12
C SER A 118 10.43 6.15 1.80
N PRO A 119 10.22 4.92 1.28
CA PRO A 119 10.79 3.72 1.90
C PRO A 119 12.28 3.63 1.60
N SER A 120 13.06 3.13 2.57
CA SER A 120 14.50 2.93 2.38
C SER A 120 14.82 1.73 1.49
N ARG A 121 13.93 0.72 1.45
CA ARG A 121 14.05 -0.47 0.60
C ARG A 121 12.69 -0.86 0.05
N PHE A 122 12.72 -1.57 -1.08
CA PHE A 122 11.55 -2.14 -1.72
C PHE A 122 11.47 -3.63 -1.39
N TYR A 123 10.29 -4.10 -1.02
CA TYR A 123 10.00 -5.52 -0.90
C TYR A 123 9.88 -6.12 -2.30
N ASN A 124 10.73 -7.09 -2.61
CA ASN A 124 10.76 -7.71 -3.92
C ASN A 124 9.99 -9.03 -3.87
N ILE A 125 8.81 -9.08 -4.52
CA ILE A 125 7.97 -10.29 -4.55
C ILE A 125 8.48 -11.35 -5.55
N GLY A 126 9.59 -11.07 -6.22
CA GLY A 126 10.17 -11.93 -7.26
C GLY A 126 9.37 -11.90 -8.56
N THR A 127 9.32 -13.07 -9.20
CA THR A 127 8.56 -13.28 -10.45
C THR A 127 7.28 -14.03 -10.13
N VAL A 128 6.14 -13.43 -10.46
CA VAL A 128 4.80 -13.98 -10.22
C VAL A 128 4.18 -14.39 -11.55
N ASN A 129 3.71 -15.63 -11.65
CA ASN A 129 3.01 -16.12 -12.84
C ASN A 129 1.49 -16.04 -12.64
N LEU A 130 0.84 -15.14 -13.35
CA LEU A 130 -0.60 -14.83 -13.25
C LEU A 130 -1.50 -15.91 -13.88
N ALA A 131 -0.93 -16.88 -14.59
CA ALA A 131 -1.67 -18.03 -15.10
C ALA A 131 -2.04 -19.03 -13.98
N LEU A 132 -1.35 -18.98 -12.85
CA LEU A 132 -1.65 -19.80 -11.68
C LEU A 132 -2.86 -19.24 -10.91
N LYS A 133 -3.53 -20.10 -10.15
CA LYS A 133 -4.54 -19.70 -9.17
C LYS A 133 -3.87 -19.56 -7.81
N TYR A 134 -3.98 -18.39 -7.20
CA TYR A 134 -3.42 -18.12 -5.88
C TYR A 134 -4.47 -18.32 -4.79
N ASP A 135 -4.01 -18.66 -3.59
CA ASP A 135 -4.91 -18.72 -2.44
C ASP A 135 -5.41 -17.32 -2.07
N GLY A 136 -6.68 -17.21 -1.66
CA GLY A 136 -7.32 -15.92 -1.39
C GLY A 136 -7.59 -15.03 -2.61
N GLU A 137 -7.31 -15.51 -3.84
CA GLU A 137 -7.60 -14.77 -5.06
C GLU A 137 -9.11 -14.48 -5.23
N SER A 138 -9.44 -13.23 -5.56
CA SER A 138 -10.82 -12.77 -5.75
C SER A 138 -11.02 -12.18 -7.16
N ARG A 139 -12.19 -11.61 -7.41
CA ARG A 139 -12.45 -10.75 -8.58
C ARG A 139 -12.83 -9.35 -8.14
N ASP A 140 -12.46 -8.37 -8.96
CA ASP A 140 -12.77 -6.97 -8.71
C ASP A 140 -13.22 -6.26 -10.00
N CYS A 141 -14.36 -5.58 -9.90
CA CYS A 141 -14.99 -4.85 -11.00
C CYS A 141 -14.83 -3.33 -10.85
N MET A 142 -14.35 -2.87 -9.69
CA MET A 142 -14.29 -1.46 -9.30
C MET A 142 -12.90 -1.21 -8.70
N HIS A 143 -11.92 -1.13 -9.60
CA HIS A 143 -10.52 -0.86 -9.26
C HIS A 143 -10.13 0.55 -9.69
#